data_AF-A0A1F9UJ38-F1
#
_entry.id   AF-A0A1F9UJ38-F1
#
_cell.length_a   1.000
_cell.length_b   1.000
_cell.length_c   1.000
_cell.angle_alpha   90.00
_cell.angle_beta   90.00
_cell.angle_gamma   90.00
#
_symmetry.space_group_name_H-M   'P 1'
#
loop_
_entity.id
_entity.type
_entity.pdbx_description
1 polymer ?
#
loop_
_entity_poly.entity_id
_entity_poly.type
_entity_poly.pdbx_seq_one_letter_code
_entity_poly.pdbx_strand_id
1 'polypeptide(L)'
;MRTPVKQAISLLMACACLPSPAHAAKQAAKSSKPAKIEAAAPSVKQTGQGEMDVKIIGTSREKLAVGKLDPPAAFNLEDIQNFPEDRLQPLLNSPVTFNEGRDFSSMMDFKEDQPIHPWLPEIARAPFLRMTSPSIEKSSRDWTYAIIDQGGATVYKQQGRGTPPEHLVWNGEDSKRDRVAVDTVYIPQLSTVDKEGYHHTYMGQPIQFSSLEYKDSGKMQIELSSKRLFLERKADLRKEGPILLDKVCDIIREGSYLPFAIQPYDGDDALARSRQATLVKYFKEKLFIPASQIVTSEPQDPAKRGDIVAIVASAVPGGSGQ
;
A
#
# COMPACT_ATOMS: atom_id res chain seq x y z
N MET A 1 25.24 63.77 26.88
CA MET A 1 24.55 62.48 27.03
C MET A 1 24.95 61.59 25.85
N ARG A 2 25.82 60.61 26.09
CA ARG A 2 26.36 59.68 25.09
C ARG A 2 25.91 58.28 25.48
N THR A 3 25.19 57.60 24.60
CA THR A 3 24.76 56.19 24.72
C THR A 3 25.86 55.26 24.23
N PRO A 4 26.16 54.14 24.93
CA PRO A 4 27.22 53.23 24.55
C PRO A 4 26.77 52.13 23.59
N VAL A 5 27.72 51.79 22.71
CA VAL A 5 27.76 50.71 21.72
C VAL A 5 27.88 49.35 22.43
N LYS A 6 27.09 48.36 22.03
CA LYS A 6 27.22 46.96 22.48
C LYS A 6 28.19 46.21 21.55
N GLN A 7 29.27 45.70 22.13
CA GLN A 7 30.24 44.80 21.50
C GLN A 7 29.67 43.39 21.34
N ALA A 8 29.90 42.78 20.18
CA ALA A 8 29.65 41.37 19.90
C ALA A 8 30.89 40.54 20.29
N ILE A 9 30.68 39.50 21.08
CA ILE A 9 31.70 38.53 21.49
C ILE A 9 31.72 37.41 20.44
N SER A 10 32.86 37.25 19.78
CA SER A 10 33.17 36.16 18.86
C SER A 10 33.85 35.03 19.64
N LEU A 11 33.27 33.83 19.65
CA LEU A 11 33.84 32.65 20.30
C LEU A 11 34.45 31.75 19.22
N LEU A 12 35.78 31.80 19.10
CA LEU A 12 36.58 30.80 18.39
C LEU A 12 36.62 29.50 19.22
N MET A 13 36.17 28.38 18.65
CA MET A 13 36.49 27.05 19.18
C MET A 13 37.54 26.40 18.29
N ALA A 14 38.75 26.30 18.84
CA ALA A 14 39.84 25.49 18.31
C ALA A 14 39.72 24.07 18.91
N CYS A 15 39.64 23.05 18.05
CA CYS A 15 39.78 21.66 18.48
C CYS A 15 41.12 21.11 17.96
N ALA A 16 41.97 20.76 18.91
CA ALA A 16 43.31 20.23 18.72
C ALA A 16 43.31 18.75 18.33
N CYS A 17 44.33 18.38 17.55
CA CYS A 17 44.69 17.03 17.15
C CYS A 17 45.10 16.14 18.35
N LEU A 18 44.82 14.83 18.25
CA LEU A 18 45.58 13.76 18.91
C LEU A 18 45.78 12.59 17.92
N PRO A 19 47.00 12.04 17.78
CA PRO A 19 47.27 10.80 17.06
C PRO A 19 47.60 9.65 18.03
N SER A 20 47.25 8.40 17.69
CA SER A 20 47.94 7.13 18.06
C SER A 20 47.02 5.90 17.92
N PRO A 21 47.55 4.65 17.93
CA PRO A 21 48.68 4.12 17.18
C PRO A 21 48.35 2.75 16.53
N ALA A 22 49.26 2.26 15.71
CA ALA A 22 49.23 0.93 15.12
C ALA A 22 49.65 -0.18 16.11
N HIS A 23 48.95 -1.33 16.06
CA HIS A 23 49.45 -2.67 16.42
C HIS A 23 48.79 -3.65 15.44
N ALA A 24 49.51 -4.27 14.50
CA ALA A 24 50.40 -5.42 14.65
C ALA A 24 49.69 -6.68 15.18
N ALA A 25 49.24 -7.55 14.26
CA ALA A 25 48.99 -8.96 14.56
C ALA A 25 49.48 -9.84 13.40
N LYS A 26 50.52 -10.63 13.72
CA LYS A 26 51.11 -11.71 12.93
C LYS A 26 50.34 -13.00 13.14
N GLN A 27 50.29 -13.81 12.07
CA GLN A 27 50.39 -15.29 12.04
C GLN A 27 49.35 -16.12 12.80
N ALA A 28 48.66 -17.01 12.08
CA ALA A 28 49.08 -18.41 12.00
C ALA A 28 48.12 -19.22 11.10
N ALA A 29 48.66 -19.75 10.01
CA ALA A 29 48.07 -20.84 9.26
C ALA A 29 48.21 -22.14 10.06
N LYS A 30 47.15 -22.93 10.18
CA LYS A 30 47.26 -24.38 10.43
C LYS A 30 46.31 -25.16 9.54
N SER A 31 46.95 -25.96 8.71
CA SER A 31 46.47 -27.10 7.97
C SER A 31 45.76 -28.11 8.86
N SER A 32 44.64 -28.64 8.37
CA SER A 32 44.33 -30.06 8.54
C SER A 32 43.43 -30.53 7.40
N LYS A 33 43.86 -31.62 6.77
CA LYS A 33 43.20 -32.42 5.73
C LYS A 33 43.48 -33.88 6.13
N PRO A 34 42.74 -34.87 5.62
CA PRO A 34 41.47 -35.32 6.15
C PRO A 34 41.55 -36.76 6.70
N ALA A 35 40.65 -37.09 7.63
CA ALA A 35 40.45 -38.46 8.09
C ALA A 35 39.70 -39.29 7.03
N LYS A 36 40.29 -40.44 6.74
CA LYS A 36 39.84 -41.53 5.89
C LYS A 36 38.74 -42.30 6.64
N ILE A 37 37.54 -42.43 6.07
CA ILE A 37 36.53 -43.39 6.52
C ILE A 37 36.14 -44.27 5.34
N GLU A 38 36.28 -45.57 5.59
CA GLU A 38 36.00 -46.69 4.73
C GLU A 38 34.53 -46.81 4.34
N ALA A 39 34.36 -47.35 3.14
CA ALA A 39 33.10 -47.80 2.58
C ALA A 39 32.60 -49.06 3.30
N ALA A 40 31.31 -49.08 3.62
CA ALA A 40 30.55 -50.30 3.86
C ALA A 40 29.23 -50.20 3.08
N ALA A 41 29.01 -51.18 2.20
CA ALA A 41 27.84 -51.32 1.35
C ALA A 41 26.57 -51.65 2.16
N PRO A 42 25.37 -51.20 1.73
CA PRO A 42 24.12 -51.81 2.16
C PRO A 42 23.67 -52.88 1.16
N SER A 43 23.34 -54.05 1.71
CA SER A 43 22.68 -55.15 1.01
C SER A 43 21.17 -54.93 0.96
N VAL A 44 20.60 -55.31 -0.17
CA VAL A 44 19.19 -55.29 -0.57
C VAL A 44 18.36 -56.29 0.24
N LYS A 45 17.12 -55.93 0.60
CA LYS A 45 15.96 -56.84 0.57
C LYS A 45 14.65 -56.05 0.39
N GLN A 46 13.93 -56.42 -0.68
CA GLN A 46 12.49 -56.26 -0.92
C GLN A 46 11.71 -56.85 0.29
N THR A 47 10.44 -56.54 0.58
CA THR A 47 9.23 -56.63 -0.24
C THR A 47 8.07 -56.11 0.63
N GLY A 48 6.99 -55.57 0.06
CA GLY A 48 5.77 -55.31 0.83
C GLY A 48 4.80 -54.37 0.14
N GLN A 49 4.14 -54.86 -0.92
CA GLN A 49 2.94 -54.26 -1.49
C GLN A 49 1.85 -54.18 -0.40
N GLY A 50 1.34 -52.98 -0.17
CA GLY A 50 0.17 -52.72 0.66
C GLY A 50 -0.73 -51.74 -0.07
N GLU A 51 -1.52 -52.27 -1.00
CA GLU A 51 -2.64 -51.60 -1.65
C GLU A 51 -3.66 -51.24 -0.55
N MET A 52 -3.88 -49.94 -0.30
CA MET A 52 -4.99 -49.48 0.53
C MET A 52 -5.98 -48.72 -0.35
N ASP A 53 -6.97 -49.46 -0.82
CA ASP A 53 -8.23 -48.93 -1.33
C ASP A 53 -8.98 -48.22 -0.18
N VAL A 54 -8.88 -46.89 -0.13
CA VAL A 54 -9.71 -46.08 0.77
C VAL A 54 -11.00 -45.73 0.04
N LYS A 55 -12.01 -46.59 0.22
CA LYS A 55 -13.39 -46.35 -0.18
C LYS A 55 -14.01 -45.26 0.72
N ILE A 56 -14.02 -44.02 0.23
CA ILE A 56 -14.70 -42.90 0.91
C ILE A 56 -16.22 -43.10 0.76
N ILE A 57 -16.87 -43.60 1.81
CA ILE A 57 -18.33 -43.65 1.92
C ILE A 57 -18.78 -42.35 2.61
N GLY A 58 -19.27 -41.40 1.82
CA GLY A 58 -19.93 -40.20 2.32
C GLY A 58 -21.34 -40.51 2.79
N THR A 59 -21.54 -40.69 4.10
CA THR A 59 -22.88 -40.68 4.70
C THR A 59 -23.37 -39.25 4.89
N SER A 60 -24.29 -38.81 4.03
CA SER A 60 -25.06 -37.59 4.22
C SER A 60 -26.00 -37.77 5.43
N ARG A 61 -25.71 -37.05 6.51
CA ARG A 61 -26.64 -36.82 7.61
C ARG A 61 -26.84 -35.32 7.73
N GLU A 62 -27.98 -34.84 7.23
CA GLU A 62 -28.86 -33.89 7.93
C GLU A 62 -30.05 -33.57 7.01
N LYS A 63 -31.19 -34.21 7.32
CA LYS A 63 -32.49 -33.80 6.79
C LYS A 63 -32.94 -32.57 7.58
N LEU A 64 -32.87 -31.40 6.96
CA LEU A 64 -33.55 -30.19 7.44
C LEU A 64 -35.06 -30.43 7.41
N ALA A 65 -35.67 -30.54 8.59
CA ALA A 65 -37.12 -30.55 8.74
C ALA A 65 -37.64 -29.12 8.54
N VAL A 66 -38.20 -28.84 7.37
CA VAL A 66 -38.93 -27.60 7.10
C VAL A 66 -40.29 -27.69 7.78
N GLY A 67 -40.41 -27.08 8.96
CA GLY A 67 -41.70 -26.86 9.62
C GLY A 67 -42.53 -25.88 8.80
N LYS A 68 -43.78 -26.25 8.48
CA LYS A 68 -44.76 -25.35 7.87
C LYS A 68 -45.13 -24.29 8.91
N LEU A 69 -44.78 -23.04 8.63
CA LEU A 69 -45.25 -21.88 9.38
C LEU A 69 -46.65 -21.55 8.85
N ASP A 70 -47.70 -21.78 9.65
CA ASP A 70 -49.03 -21.30 9.31
C ASP A 70 -49.05 -19.76 9.47
N PRO A 71 -49.42 -18.99 8.43
CA PRO A 71 -49.48 -17.54 8.53
C PRO A 71 -50.62 -17.14 9.48
N PRO A 72 -50.38 -16.22 10.43
CA PRO A 72 -51.43 -15.72 11.30
C PRO A 72 -52.50 -14.97 10.49
N ALA A 73 -53.74 -15.27 10.90
CA ALA A 73 -55.01 -14.81 10.39
C ALA A 73 -55.15 -13.30 10.16
N ALA A 74 -55.88 -13.01 9.07
CA ALA A 74 -56.84 -11.91 8.88
C ALA A 74 -56.41 -10.49 9.32
N PHE A 75 -55.92 -9.73 8.35
CA PHE A 75 -55.97 -8.26 8.38
C PHE A 75 -57.43 -7.80 8.24
N ASN A 76 -57.97 -7.12 9.26
CA ASN A 76 -59.25 -6.43 9.16
C ASN A 76 -59.09 -5.19 8.27
N LEU A 77 -59.73 -5.20 7.10
CA LEU A 77 -59.68 -4.13 6.09
C LEU A 77 -60.55 -2.91 6.42
N GLU A 78 -61.28 -2.93 7.53
CA GLU A 78 -62.22 -1.85 7.92
C GLU A 78 -61.51 -0.66 8.60
N ASP A 79 -60.27 -0.81 9.06
CA ASP A 79 -59.50 0.27 9.72
C ASP A 79 -58.77 1.23 8.75
N ILE A 80 -58.85 1.01 7.43
CA ILE A 80 -58.13 1.83 6.43
C ILE A 80 -59.01 2.99 5.91
N GLN A 81 -60.31 3.04 6.24
CA GLN A 81 -61.23 4.00 5.59
C GLN A 81 -61.41 5.35 6.28
N ASN A 82 -60.75 5.62 7.41
CA ASN A 82 -60.87 6.90 8.13
C ASN A 82 -59.55 7.69 8.15
N PHE A 83 -58.97 7.95 6.99
CA PHE A 83 -57.93 8.99 6.87
C PHE A 83 -58.61 10.36 6.67
N PRO A 84 -58.61 11.26 7.68
CA PRO A 84 -59.19 12.58 7.53
C PRO A 84 -58.35 13.40 6.54
N GLU A 85 -58.92 13.71 5.37
CA GLU A 85 -58.32 14.49 4.28
C GLU A 85 -57.84 15.89 4.73
N ASP A 86 -58.40 16.40 5.83
CA ASP A 86 -58.07 17.71 6.40
C ASP A 86 -56.63 17.81 6.95
N ARG A 87 -55.93 16.68 7.19
CA ARG A 87 -54.53 16.71 7.65
C ARG A 87 -53.52 16.95 6.52
N LEU A 88 -53.91 16.82 5.26
CA LEU A 88 -53.01 16.99 4.11
C LEU A 88 -53.04 18.40 3.52
N GLN A 89 -54.10 19.19 3.78
CA GLN A 89 -54.22 20.55 3.25
C GLN A 89 -53.11 21.51 3.72
N PRO A 90 -52.62 21.49 4.98
CA PRO A 90 -51.52 22.36 5.39
C PRO A 90 -50.20 22.01 4.69
N LEU A 91 -49.97 20.73 4.37
CA LEU A 91 -48.75 20.26 3.71
C LEU A 91 -48.72 20.64 2.22
N LEU A 92 -49.88 20.66 1.55
CA LEU A 92 -49.99 21.06 0.15
C LEU A 92 -49.94 22.58 -0.05
N ASN A 93 -50.45 23.35 0.92
CA ASN A 93 -50.53 24.81 0.82
C ASN A 93 -49.38 25.54 1.52
N SER A 94 -48.49 24.84 2.22
CA SER A 94 -47.24 25.42 2.68
C SER A 94 -46.37 25.68 1.44
N PRO A 95 -46.05 26.93 1.08
CA PRO A 95 -45.05 27.16 0.05
C PRO A 95 -43.79 26.46 0.51
N VAL A 96 -43.32 25.48 -0.25
CA VAL A 96 -42.06 24.79 0.04
C VAL A 96 -41.00 25.88 0.03
N THR A 97 -40.63 26.38 1.20
CA THR A 97 -39.50 27.30 1.33
C THR A 97 -38.26 26.45 1.11
N PHE A 98 -37.88 26.31 -0.16
CA PHE A 98 -36.59 25.83 -0.63
C PHE A 98 -35.50 26.81 -0.18
N ASN A 99 -35.29 26.93 1.13
CA ASN A 99 -34.11 27.58 1.70
C ASN A 99 -32.98 26.57 1.96
N GLU A 100 -33.16 25.31 1.58
CA GLU A 100 -32.08 24.36 1.29
C GLU A 100 -31.89 24.22 -0.22
N GLY A 101 -31.65 25.34 -0.89
CA GLY A 101 -30.97 25.37 -2.19
C GLY A 101 -29.52 24.92 -2.02
N ARG A 102 -29.29 23.69 -1.55
CA ARG A 102 -28.02 22.99 -1.72
C ARG A 102 -27.90 22.67 -3.19
N ASP A 103 -27.41 23.63 -3.98
CA ASP A 103 -26.48 23.49 -5.10
C ASP A 103 -26.48 22.17 -5.94
N PHE A 104 -27.63 21.52 -6.14
CA PHE A 104 -27.71 20.28 -6.92
C PHE A 104 -27.40 20.51 -8.40
N SER A 105 -27.56 21.74 -8.90
CA SER A 105 -27.13 22.14 -10.24
C SER A 105 -25.60 22.11 -10.40
N SER A 106 -24.83 22.35 -9.33
CA SER A 106 -23.37 22.20 -9.38
C SER A 106 -22.90 20.74 -9.30
N MET A 107 -23.77 19.82 -8.87
CA MET A 107 -23.41 18.41 -8.71
C MET A 107 -23.70 17.56 -9.96
N MET A 108 -24.62 18.03 -10.82
CA MET A 108 -25.02 17.33 -12.04
C MET A 108 -24.22 17.73 -13.29
N ASP A 109 -23.50 18.85 -13.30
CA ASP A 109 -22.77 19.34 -14.48
C ASP A 109 -21.32 18.80 -14.64
N PHE A 110 -20.81 18.03 -13.66
CA PHE A 110 -19.40 17.60 -13.65
C PHE A 110 -19.12 16.20 -14.20
N LYS A 111 -20.11 15.44 -14.70
CA LYS A 111 -19.94 13.99 -14.83
C LYS A 111 -19.80 13.37 -16.22
N GLU A 112 -20.16 13.97 -17.34
CA GLU A 112 -20.45 13.08 -18.49
C GLU A 112 -19.41 12.92 -19.61
N ASP A 113 -18.45 13.82 -19.84
CA ASP A 113 -17.67 13.70 -21.10
C ASP A 113 -16.12 13.74 -21.01
N GLN A 114 -15.51 13.66 -19.82
CA GLN A 114 -14.05 13.44 -19.77
C GLN A 114 -13.76 11.94 -19.98
N PRO A 115 -13.18 11.54 -21.14
CA PRO A 115 -12.90 10.13 -21.38
C PRO A 115 -11.88 9.62 -20.35
N ILE A 116 -12.17 8.47 -19.76
CA ILE A 116 -11.18 7.71 -18.99
C ILE A 116 -10.06 7.29 -19.95
N HIS A 117 -8.81 7.30 -19.49
CA HIS A 117 -7.64 7.02 -20.29
C HIS A 117 -7.10 5.61 -19.97
N PRO A 118 -7.68 4.52 -20.51
CA PRO A 118 -7.25 3.14 -20.21
C PRO A 118 -5.84 2.82 -20.68
N TRP A 119 -5.26 3.64 -21.57
CA TRP A 119 -3.90 3.47 -22.07
C TRP A 119 -2.82 4.06 -21.15
N LEU A 120 -3.19 4.77 -20.08
CA LEU A 120 -2.23 5.28 -19.11
C LEU A 120 -1.65 4.14 -18.26
N PRO A 121 -0.37 4.21 -17.86
CA PRO A 121 0.25 3.21 -16.98
C PRO A 121 -0.56 3.02 -15.69
N GLU A 122 -0.76 1.77 -15.28
CA GLU A 122 -1.45 1.46 -14.04
C GLU A 122 -0.61 1.87 -12.82
N ILE A 123 -1.26 2.42 -11.81
CA ILE A 123 -0.62 2.68 -10.52
C ILE A 123 -0.53 1.36 -9.76
N ALA A 124 0.65 1.03 -9.24
CA ALA A 124 0.85 -0.24 -8.57
C ALA A 124 -0.05 -0.38 -7.34
N ARG A 125 -0.71 -1.53 -7.22
CA ARG A 125 -1.63 -1.89 -6.13
C ARG A 125 -1.20 -3.22 -5.52
N ALA A 126 -1.65 -3.50 -4.30
CA ALA A 126 -1.43 -4.82 -3.69
C ALA A 126 -2.14 -5.93 -4.50
N PRO A 127 -1.54 -7.13 -4.62
CA PRO A 127 -0.21 -7.50 -4.13
C PRO A 127 0.91 -6.88 -4.98
N PHE A 128 1.96 -6.36 -4.33
CA PHE A 128 3.04 -5.63 -5.02
C PHE A 128 4.12 -6.55 -5.58
N LEU A 129 4.33 -7.72 -4.98
CA LEU A 129 5.30 -8.68 -5.47
C LEU A 129 4.75 -10.10 -5.38
N ARG A 130 4.94 -10.86 -6.46
CA ARG A 130 4.71 -12.30 -6.51
C ARG A 130 5.95 -12.99 -7.04
N MET A 131 6.54 -13.85 -6.22
CA MET A 131 7.66 -14.69 -6.61
C MET A 131 7.17 -16.13 -6.77
N THR A 132 7.45 -16.73 -7.93
CA THR A 132 7.22 -18.15 -8.16
C THR A 132 8.35 -18.93 -7.51
N SER A 133 8.03 -19.86 -6.62
CA SER A 133 9.02 -20.73 -6.01
C SER A 133 9.68 -21.60 -7.08
N PRO A 134 11.02 -21.70 -7.10
CA PRO A 134 11.70 -22.59 -8.02
C PRO A 134 11.33 -24.04 -7.72
N SER A 135 11.46 -24.91 -8.72
CA SER A 135 11.27 -26.35 -8.50
C SER A 135 12.36 -26.88 -7.56
N ILE A 136 11.99 -27.12 -6.31
CA ILE A 136 12.90 -27.69 -5.30
C ILE A 136 12.75 -29.20 -5.36
N GLU A 137 13.72 -29.88 -5.99
CA GLU A 137 13.69 -31.33 -6.19
C GLU A 137 13.61 -32.12 -4.88
N LYS A 138 14.25 -31.60 -3.82
CA LYS A 138 14.22 -32.18 -2.48
C LYS A 138 13.25 -31.42 -1.59
N SER A 139 12.43 -32.13 -0.83
CA SER A 139 11.58 -31.51 0.18
C SER A 139 12.43 -30.71 1.17
N SER A 140 12.24 -29.39 1.24
CA SER A 140 12.92 -28.55 2.22
C SER A 140 12.43 -28.87 3.64
N ARG A 141 13.34 -28.83 4.60
CA ARG A 141 13.04 -28.91 6.03
C ARG A 141 12.42 -27.60 6.50
N ASP A 142 13.11 -26.49 6.25
CA ASP A 142 12.73 -25.14 6.65
C ASP A 142 12.90 -24.19 5.45
N TRP A 143 12.07 -23.16 5.37
CA TRP A 143 12.18 -22.11 4.36
C TRP A 143 11.89 -20.73 4.96
N THR A 144 12.48 -19.71 4.33
CA THR A 144 12.35 -18.29 4.69
C THR A 144 12.22 -17.48 3.41
N TYR A 145 11.09 -16.80 3.26
CA TYR A 145 10.88 -15.77 2.26
C TYR A 145 11.09 -14.39 2.90
N ALA A 146 11.89 -13.54 2.28
CA ALA A 146 12.23 -12.23 2.77
C ALA A 146 12.15 -11.19 1.65
N ILE A 147 11.75 -9.97 1.98
CA ILE A 147 11.92 -8.80 1.10
C ILE A 147 13.02 -7.94 1.69
N ILE A 148 13.98 -7.58 0.86
CA ILE A 148 15.17 -6.80 1.22
C ILE A 148 15.07 -5.44 0.52
N ASP A 149 15.28 -4.35 1.26
CA ASP A 149 15.32 -3.00 0.67
C ASP A 149 16.69 -2.69 0.04
N GLN A 150 16.78 -1.56 -0.67
CA GLN A 150 18.02 -1.08 -1.28
C GLN A 150 19.18 -0.85 -0.30
N GLY A 151 18.92 -0.76 1.01
CA GLY A 151 19.93 -0.69 2.07
C GLY A 151 20.42 -2.06 2.55
N GLY A 152 19.93 -3.16 1.95
CA GLY A 152 20.26 -4.52 2.34
C GLY A 152 19.50 -5.00 3.58
N ALA A 153 18.49 -4.26 4.05
CA ALA A 153 17.75 -4.62 5.23
C ALA A 153 16.48 -5.39 4.92
N THR A 154 16.20 -6.43 5.71
CA THR A 154 14.95 -7.19 5.60
C THR A 154 13.78 -6.34 6.10
N VAL A 155 12.83 -6.02 5.22
CA VAL A 155 11.62 -5.25 5.55
C VAL A 155 10.42 -6.15 5.80
N TYR A 156 10.39 -7.35 5.22
CA TYR A 156 9.34 -8.36 5.40
C TYR A 156 9.94 -9.75 5.49
N LYS A 157 9.34 -10.62 6.30
CA LYS A 157 9.79 -12.01 6.46
C LYS A 157 8.61 -12.95 6.71
N GLN A 158 8.54 -14.02 5.92
CA GLN A 158 7.65 -15.15 6.10
C GLN A 158 8.47 -16.43 6.20
N GLN A 159 8.09 -17.37 7.08
CA GLN A 159 8.83 -18.60 7.32
C GLN A 159 7.89 -19.78 7.40
N GLY A 160 8.40 -20.97 7.07
CA GLY A 160 7.65 -22.21 7.20
C GLY A 160 8.54 -23.44 7.13
N ARG A 161 7.90 -24.61 7.19
CA ARG A 161 8.53 -25.92 7.06
C ARG A 161 8.02 -26.63 5.81
N GLY A 162 8.73 -27.66 5.37
CA GLY A 162 8.35 -28.42 4.18
C GLY A 162 8.65 -27.65 2.90
N THR A 163 7.92 -27.96 1.83
CA THR A 163 8.01 -27.25 0.54
C THR A 163 7.38 -25.85 0.66
N PRO A 164 8.05 -24.78 0.18
CA PRO A 164 7.45 -23.45 0.15
C PRO A 164 6.22 -23.42 -0.79
N PRO A 165 5.26 -22.51 -0.56
CA PRO A 165 4.14 -22.31 -1.49
C PRO A 165 4.62 -22.02 -2.91
N GLU A 166 3.85 -22.44 -3.92
CA GLU A 166 4.17 -22.15 -5.34
C GLU A 166 4.33 -20.65 -5.60
N HIS A 167 3.52 -19.84 -4.92
CA HIS A 167 3.57 -18.39 -5.01
C HIS A 167 3.80 -17.77 -3.64
N LEU A 168 4.90 -17.04 -3.53
CA LEU A 168 5.21 -16.20 -2.38
C LEU A 168 4.78 -14.77 -2.72
N VAL A 169 3.87 -14.23 -1.92
CA VAL A 169 3.21 -12.95 -2.19
C VAL A 169 3.56 -11.96 -1.11
N TRP A 170 3.84 -10.73 -1.51
CA TRP A 170 4.06 -9.62 -0.60
C TRP A 170 3.08 -8.47 -0.89
N ASN A 171 2.32 -8.09 0.12
CA ASN A 171 1.28 -7.06 0.05
C ASN A 171 1.79 -5.66 0.39
N GLY A 172 3.12 -5.48 0.47
CA GLY A 172 3.71 -4.16 0.70
C GLY A 172 3.90 -3.83 2.18
N GLU A 173 3.88 -4.80 3.09
CA GLU A 173 4.26 -4.57 4.50
C GLU A 173 5.76 -4.26 4.59
N ASP A 174 6.13 -3.14 5.23
CA ASP A 174 7.53 -2.76 5.44
C ASP A 174 7.73 -2.48 6.94
N SER A 175 8.47 -3.34 7.64
CA SER A 175 8.68 -3.22 9.09
C SER A 175 9.41 -1.93 9.53
N LYS A 176 10.03 -1.19 8.61
CA LYS A 176 10.70 0.09 8.90
C LYS A 176 9.85 1.31 8.55
N ARG A 177 9.09 1.22 7.46
CA ARG A 177 8.31 2.34 6.87
C ARG A 177 6.80 2.16 7.01
N ASP A 178 6.39 1.15 7.78
CA ASP A 178 5.04 0.59 7.93
C ASP A 178 4.50 -0.07 6.66
N ARG A 179 4.83 0.47 5.47
CA ARG A 179 4.43 -0.03 4.16
C ARG A 179 5.45 0.31 3.07
N VAL A 180 5.32 -0.35 1.92
CA VAL A 180 6.08 -0.13 0.68
C VAL A 180 6.11 1.36 0.32
N ALA A 181 7.26 1.84 -0.14
CA ALA A 181 7.49 3.22 -0.52
C ALA A 181 7.88 3.33 -2.00
N VAL A 182 7.45 4.42 -2.65
CA VAL A 182 7.91 4.75 -4.01
C VAL A 182 9.42 5.04 -4.01
N ASP A 183 10.04 4.94 -5.18
CA ASP A 183 11.48 5.16 -5.39
C ASP A 183 12.41 4.28 -4.53
N THR A 184 11.88 3.28 -3.83
CA THR A 184 12.67 2.30 -3.08
C THR A 184 12.76 1.00 -3.87
N VAL A 185 13.97 0.47 -4.03
CA VAL A 185 14.18 -0.84 -4.65
C VAL A 185 13.94 -1.94 -3.60
N TYR A 186 13.14 -2.94 -3.98
CA TYR A 186 12.84 -4.12 -3.17
C TYR A 186 13.30 -5.39 -3.90
N ILE A 187 13.97 -6.28 -3.18
CA ILE A 187 14.53 -7.53 -3.70
C ILE A 187 13.92 -8.71 -2.93
N PRO A 188 13.13 -9.56 -3.58
CA PRO A 188 12.61 -10.78 -2.96
C PRO A 188 13.69 -11.86 -2.90
N GLN A 189 13.76 -12.55 -1.77
CA GLN A 189 14.70 -13.64 -1.54
C GLN A 189 13.97 -14.82 -0.89
N LEU A 190 14.16 -16.03 -1.42
CA LEU A 190 13.78 -17.28 -0.78
C LEU A 190 15.03 -18.04 -0.37
N SER A 191 15.13 -18.38 0.91
CA SER A 191 16.17 -19.26 1.44
C SER A 191 15.54 -20.54 1.97
N THR A 192 16.09 -21.69 1.61
CA THR A 192 15.61 -23.01 2.06
C THR A 192 16.74 -23.81 2.68
N VAL A 193 16.40 -24.67 3.63
CA VAL A 193 17.29 -25.67 4.21
C VAL A 193 16.71 -27.03 3.85
N ASP A 194 17.46 -27.89 3.18
CA ASP A 194 17.00 -29.25 2.88
C ASP A 194 17.05 -30.17 4.11
N LYS A 195 16.70 -31.45 3.94
CA LYS A 195 16.70 -32.41 5.05
C LYS A 195 18.11 -32.76 5.52
N GLU A 196 19.08 -32.65 4.63
CA GLU A 196 20.50 -32.91 4.84
C GLU A 196 21.23 -31.71 5.47
N GLY A 197 20.57 -30.54 5.54
CA GLY A 197 21.09 -29.32 6.15
C GLY A 197 21.79 -28.38 5.16
N TYR A 198 21.69 -28.62 3.85
CA TYR A 198 22.22 -27.71 2.84
C TYR A 198 21.32 -26.49 2.69
N HIS A 199 21.96 -25.32 2.62
CA HIS A 199 21.29 -24.04 2.42
C HIS A 199 21.25 -23.68 0.94
N HIS A 200 20.07 -23.35 0.43
CA HIS A 200 19.87 -22.80 -0.90
C HIS A 200 19.24 -21.41 -0.81
N THR A 201 19.68 -20.49 -1.66
CA THR A 201 19.11 -19.14 -1.74
C THR A 201 18.78 -18.81 -3.19
N TYR A 202 17.58 -18.29 -3.38
CA TYR A 202 17.01 -17.91 -4.67
C TYR A 202 16.64 -16.43 -4.60
N MET A 203 17.23 -15.63 -5.48
CA MET A 203 16.92 -14.21 -5.61
C MET A 203 15.88 -14.04 -6.71
N GLY A 204 14.81 -13.31 -6.43
CA GLY A 204 13.88 -12.86 -7.47
C GLY A 204 14.32 -11.53 -8.07
N GLN A 205 13.51 -11.02 -8.99
CA GLN A 205 13.81 -9.78 -9.71
C GLN A 205 13.61 -8.56 -8.80
N PRO A 206 14.60 -7.62 -8.74
CA PRO A 206 14.40 -6.34 -8.07
C PRO A 206 13.26 -5.54 -8.70
N ILE A 207 12.47 -4.87 -7.87
CA ILE A 207 11.37 -4.01 -8.31
C ILE A 207 11.45 -2.64 -7.64
N GLN A 208 11.02 -1.61 -8.36
CA GLN A 208 10.88 -0.25 -7.85
C GLN A 208 9.57 0.35 -8.39
N PHE A 209 8.85 1.05 -7.53
CA PHE A 209 7.57 1.66 -7.89
C PHE A 209 7.72 3.18 -8.05
N SER A 210 7.20 3.73 -9.14
CA SER A 210 7.09 5.18 -9.35
C SER A 210 5.82 5.77 -8.74
N SER A 211 4.80 4.93 -8.58
CA SER A 211 3.50 5.28 -8.03
C SER A 211 2.90 4.08 -7.28
N LEU A 212 2.18 4.34 -6.20
CA LEU A 212 1.53 3.33 -5.38
C LEU A 212 0.10 3.77 -5.05
N GLU A 213 -0.83 2.83 -5.00
CA GLU A 213 -2.18 3.04 -4.49
C GLU A 213 -2.49 1.98 -3.43
N TYR A 214 -3.00 2.44 -2.28
CA TYR A 214 -3.41 1.57 -1.19
C TYR A 214 -4.49 2.23 -0.34
N LYS A 215 -5.10 1.45 0.56
CA LYS A 215 -6.02 1.96 1.57
C LYS A 215 -5.32 2.04 2.93
N ASP A 216 -5.45 3.17 3.60
CA ASP A 216 -4.96 3.39 4.95
C ASP A 216 -6.07 3.91 5.86
N SER A 217 -6.41 3.15 6.91
CA SER A 217 -7.48 3.54 7.84
C SER A 217 -8.80 3.95 7.16
N GLY A 218 -9.18 3.22 6.09
CA GLY A 218 -10.36 3.51 5.28
C GLY A 218 -10.22 4.63 4.25
N LYS A 219 -9.11 5.36 4.24
CA LYS A 219 -8.79 6.40 3.25
C LYS A 219 -8.03 5.79 2.09
N MET A 220 -8.33 6.24 0.87
CA MET A 220 -7.50 5.93 -0.30
C MET A 220 -6.27 6.84 -0.27
N GLN A 221 -5.11 6.25 -0.51
CA GLN A 221 -3.85 6.98 -0.62
C GLN A 221 -3.14 6.59 -1.92
N ILE A 222 -2.81 7.59 -2.72
CA ILE A 222 -1.96 7.45 -3.90
C ILE A 222 -0.65 8.18 -3.63
N GLU A 223 0.47 7.50 -3.74
CA GLU A 223 1.79 8.09 -3.64
C GLU A 223 2.46 8.15 -5.01
N LEU A 224 3.15 9.26 -5.28
CA LEU A 224 3.85 9.52 -6.52
C LEU A 224 5.27 9.99 -6.22
N SER A 225 6.23 9.51 -7.00
CA SER A 225 7.62 9.99 -6.94
C SER A 225 7.71 11.47 -7.33
N SER A 226 8.22 12.31 -6.44
CA SER A 226 8.48 13.73 -6.75
C SER A 226 9.49 13.88 -7.89
N LYS A 227 10.44 12.94 -8.03
CA LYS A 227 11.45 12.93 -9.10
C LYS A 227 10.85 12.63 -10.48
N ARG A 228 9.77 11.86 -10.52
CA ARG A 228 9.02 11.56 -11.76
C ARG A 228 8.05 12.68 -12.12
N LEU A 229 7.46 13.31 -11.12
CA LEU A 229 6.52 14.42 -11.33
C LEU A 229 7.20 15.73 -11.74
N PHE A 230 8.26 16.14 -11.04
CA PHE A 230 8.81 17.49 -11.15
C PHE A 230 10.24 17.52 -11.67
N LEU A 231 10.60 18.63 -12.33
CA LEU A 231 12.00 18.93 -12.60
C LEU A 231 12.78 19.07 -11.28
N GLU A 232 14.06 18.74 -11.33
CA GLU A 232 14.92 18.78 -10.15
C GLU A 232 14.98 20.20 -9.57
N ARG A 233 14.71 20.32 -8.26
CA ARG A 233 14.66 21.60 -7.52
C ARG A 233 13.70 22.65 -8.10
N LYS A 234 12.70 22.22 -8.85
CA LYS A 234 11.68 23.07 -9.45
C LYS A 234 10.27 22.54 -9.18
N ALA A 235 9.30 23.43 -9.31
CA ALA A 235 7.87 23.09 -9.22
C ALA A 235 7.23 22.80 -10.59
N ASP A 236 8.00 22.94 -11.67
CA ASP A 236 7.57 22.62 -13.03
C ASP A 236 7.47 21.09 -13.22
N LEU A 237 6.40 20.65 -13.88
CA LEU A 237 6.20 19.23 -14.19
C LEU A 237 7.17 18.74 -15.28
N ARG A 238 7.63 17.50 -15.16
CA ARG A 238 8.31 16.76 -16.23
C ARG A 238 7.31 16.31 -17.30
N LYS A 239 7.83 15.82 -18.43
CA LYS A 239 7.02 15.20 -19.49
C LYS A 239 6.19 14.01 -19.00
N GLU A 240 6.73 13.24 -18.05
CA GLU A 240 6.04 12.09 -17.43
C GLU A 240 4.97 12.51 -16.40
N GLY A 241 5.09 13.72 -15.83
CA GLY A 241 4.23 14.20 -14.75
C GLY A 241 2.74 14.20 -15.12
N PRO A 242 2.33 14.85 -16.22
CA PRO A 242 0.94 14.86 -16.66
C PRO A 242 0.36 13.46 -16.89
N ILE A 243 1.14 12.50 -17.41
CA ILE A 243 0.67 11.12 -17.67
C ILE A 243 0.25 10.45 -16.36
N LEU A 244 1.06 10.58 -15.31
CA LEU A 244 0.74 10.02 -13.99
C LEU A 244 -0.42 10.77 -13.33
N LEU A 245 -0.45 12.10 -13.42
CA LEU A 245 -1.50 12.91 -12.81
C LEU A 245 -2.86 12.75 -13.50
N ASP A 246 -2.90 12.58 -14.82
CA ASP A 246 -4.13 12.25 -15.55
C ASP A 246 -4.67 10.89 -15.09
N LYS A 247 -3.81 9.90 -14.83
CA LYS A 247 -4.26 8.61 -14.25
C LYS A 247 -4.81 8.78 -12.83
N VAL A 248 -4.21 9.63 -12.02
CA VAL A 248 -4.76 9.97 -10.70
C VAL A 248 -6.11 10.67 -10.82
N CYS A 249 -6.29 11.55 -11.81
CA CYS A 249 -7.58 12.17 -12.09
C CYS A 249 -8.64 11.11 -12.43
N ASP A 250 -8.31 10.12 -13.26
CA ASP A 250 -9.20 9.01 -13.59
C ASP A 250 -9.60 8.23 -12.32
N ILE A 251 -8.64 7.91 -11.45
CA ILE A 251 -8.92 7.22 -10.18
C ILE A 251 -9.83 8.05 -9.26
N ILE A 252 -9.60 9.37 -9.18
CA ILE A 252 -10.43 10.28 -8.38
C ILE A 252 -11.87 10.32 -8.91
N ARG A 253 -12.04 10.38 -10.24
CA ARG A 253 -13.37 10.38 -10.88
C ARG A 253 -14.09 9.05 -10.67
N GLU A 254 -13.42 7.94 -10.95
CA GLU A 254 -13.96 6.58 -10.80
C GLU A 254 -14.43 6.31 -9.38
N GLY A 255 -13.63 6.70 -8.38
CA GLY A 255 -13.97 6.50 -6.97
C GLY A 255 -14.82 7.60 -6.33
N SER A 256 -15.15 8.67 -7.07
CA SER A 256 -15.79 9.87 -6.52
C SER A 256 -15.08 10.40 -5.25
N TYR A 257 -13.76 10.42 -5.28
CA TYR A 257 -12.87 10.70 -4.14
C TYR A 257 -12.72 12.19 -3.84
N LEU A 258 -13.85 12.90 -3.71
CA LEU A 258 -13.90 14.33 -3.38
C LEU A 258 -14.51 14.54 -1.98
N PRO A 259 -13.97 15.46 -1.15
CA PRO A 259 -12.70 16.16 -1.33
C PRO A 259 -11.48 15.24 -1.09
N PHE A 260 -10.31 15.67 -1.58
CA PHE A 260 -9.03 15.00 -1.30
C PHE A 260 -7.97 16.00 -0.83
N ALA A 261 -6.93 15.49 -0.18
CA ALA A 261 -5.80 16.26 0.29
C ALA A 261 -4.53 15.96 -0.52
N ILE A 262 -3.69 16.99 -0.71
CA ILE A 262 -2.35 16.87 -1.28
C ILE A 262 -1.35 17.06 -0.14
N GLN A 263 -0.57 16.03 0.11
CA GLN A 263 0.43 15.98 1.17
C GLN A 263 1.84 15.81 0.56
N PRO A 264 2.65 16.87 0.47
CA PRO A 264 4.03 16.75 0.00
C PRO A 264 4.95 16.20 1.10
N TYR A 265 5.96 15.44 0.69
CA TYR A 265 7.10 15.01 1.48
C TYR A 265 8.36 15.47 0.75
N ASP A 266 9.07 16.44 1.31
CA ASP A 266 10.24 17.06 0.69
C ASP A 266 11.15 17.61 1.80
N GLY A 267 12.45 17.67 1.54
CA GLY A 267 13.40 18.29 2.47
C GLY A 267 13.39 19.81 2.45
N ASP A 268 12.78 20.43 1.42
CA ASP A 268 12.63 21.87 1.28
C ASP A 268 11.15 22.27 1.30
N ASP A 269 10.69 22.83 2.42
CA ASP A 269 9.31 23.26 2.64
C ASP A 269 8.83 24.30 1.61
N ALA A 270 9.70 25.21 1.18
CA ALA A 270 9.34 26.26 0.22
C ALA A 270 9.10 25.65 -1.17
N LEU A 271 9.98 24.73 -1.57
CA LEU A 271 9.82 23.98 -2.81
C LEU A 271 8.60 23.06 -2.76
N ALA A 272 8.36 22.38 -1.64
CA ALA A 272 7.21 21.51 -1.42
C ALA A 272 5.88 22.26 -1.63
N ARG A 273 5.76 23.44 -1.03
CA ARG A 273 4.58 24.31 -1.16
C ARG A 273 4.40 24.81 -2.60
N SER A 274 5.49 25.14 -3.29
CA SER A 274 5.45 25.54 -4.70
C SER A 274 4.97 24.38 -5.60
N ARG A 275 5.49 23.16 -5.38
CA ARG A 275 5.04 21.93 -6.06
C ARG A 275 3.57 21.62 -5.78
N GLN A 276 3.15 21.76 -4.53
CA GLN A 276 1.76 21.58 -4.12
C GLN A 276 0.84 22.57 -4.85
N ALA A 277 1.23 23.84 -4.97
CA ALA A 277 0.47 24.84 -5.72
C ALA A 277 0.33 24.49 -7.21
N THR A 278 1.40 23.97 -7.84
CA THR A 278 1.34 23.44 -9.21
C THR A 278 0.31 22.31 -9.33
N LEU A 279 0.27 21.39 -8.38
CA LEU A 279 -0.69 20.28 -8.38
C LEU A 279 -2.13 20.73 -8.14
N VAL A 280 -2.36 21.67 -7.22
CA VAL A 280 -3.69 22.26 -7.00
C VAL A 280 -4.20 22.88 -8.29
N LYS A 281 -3.36 23.66 -8.99
CA LYS A 281 -3.72 24.23 -10.28
C LYS A 281 -4.05 23.14 -11.31
N TYR A 282 -3.19 22.13 -11.42
CA TYR A 282 -3.38 21.03 -12.36
C TYR A 282 -4.69 20.27 -12.12
N PHE A 283 -4.95 19.84 -10.88
CA PHE A 283 -6.18 19.11 -10.54
C PHE A 283 -7.43 19.96 -10.67
N LYS A 284 -7.38 21.25 -10.30
CA LYS A 284 -8.48 22.19 -10.51
C LYS A 284 -8.87 22.27 -11.99
N GLU A 285 -7.88 22.41 -12.88
CA GLU A 285 -8.11 22.52 -14.32
C GLU A 285 -8.58 21.19 -14.94
N LYS A 286 -7.99 20.06 -14.53
CA LYS A 286 -8.29 18.74 -15.11
C LYS A 286 -9.57 18.09 -14.57
N LEU A 287 -9.87 18.27 -13.28
CA LEU A 287 -11.07 17.74 -12.65
C LEU A 287 -12.24 18.72 -12.72
N PHE A 288 -12.01 19.96 -13.14
CA PHE A 288 -12.98 21.05 -13.15
C PHE A 288 -13.60 21.37 -11.77
N ILE A 289 -12.98 20.94 -10.67
CA ILE A 289 -13.49 21.14 -9.31
C ILE A 289 -13.07 22.49 -8.71
N PRO A 290 -13.82 23.04 -7.74
CA PRO A 290 -13.37 24.21 -7.00
C PRO A 290 -12.17 23.88 -6.10
N ALA A 291 -11.28 24.85 -5.91
CA ALA A 291 -10.09 24.68 -5.07
C ALA A 291 -10.43 24.33 -3.60
N SER A 292 -11.64 24.64 -3.13
CA SER A 292 -12.13 24.26 -1.80
C SER A 292 -12.27 22.74 -1.61
N GLN A 293 -12.33 21.95 -2.69
CA GLN A 293 -12.34 20.48 -2.63
C GLN A 293 -10.94 19.85 -2.65
N ILE A 294 -9.89 20.67 -2.78
CA ILE A 294 -8.49 20.24 -2.76
C ILE A 294 -7.84 20.81 -1.50
N VAL A 295 -7.69 19.96 -0.48
CA VAL A 295 -7.05 20.34 0.78
C VAL A 295 -5.54 20.29 0.62
N THR A 296 -4.83 21.34 1.04
CA THR A 296 -3.37 21.34 1.10
C THR A 296 -2.90 21.11 2.53
N SER A 297 -2.00 20.15 2.73
CA SER A 297 -1.39 19.87 4.03
C SER A 297 0.04 20.41 4.09
N GLU A 298 0.52 20.69 5.30
CA GLU A 298 1.91 21.13 5.52
C GLU A 298 2.92 20.06 5.11
N PRO A 299 4.06 20.43 4.49
CA PRO A 299 5.11 19.49 4.13
C PRO A 299 5.52 18.57 5.30
N GLN A 300 5.73 17.30 4.98
CA GLN A 300 6.15 16.29 5.95
C GLN A 300 7.60 15.87 5.70
N ASP A 301 8.25 15.36 6.74
CA ASP A 301 9.63 14.90 6.68
C ASP A 301 9.77 13.70 5.71
N PRO A 302 10.64 13.80 4.69
CA PRO A 302 10.89 12.71 3.75
C PRO A 302 11.67 11.54 4.35
N ALA A 303 12.21 11.62 5.58
CA ALA A 303 13.09 10.59 6.16
C ALA A 303 12.50 9.17 6.13
N LYS A 304 11.18 9.02 6.30
CA LYS A 304 10.50 7.72 6.26
C LYS A 304 10.06 7.29 4.86
N ARG A 305 9.50 8.20 4.06
CA ARG A 305 8.81 7.88 2.79
C ARG A 305 9.61 8.25 1.54
N GLY A 306 10.66 9.04 1.67
CA GLY A 306 11.39 9.67 0.56
C GLY A 306 10.72 10.95 0.05
N ASP A 307 11.27 11.51 -1.02
CA ASP A 307 10.72 12.69 -1.70
C ASP A 307 9.51 12.29 -2.56
N ILE A 308 8.31 12.47 -2.02
CA ILE A 308 7.06 11.98 -2.63
C ILE A 308 5.95 13.03 -2.53
N VAL A 309 4.89 12.82 -3.31
CA VAL A 309 3.61 13.49 -3.06
C VAL A 309 2.55 12.42 -2.84
N ALA A 310 1.82 12.56 -1.73
CA ALA A 310 0.66 11.73 -1.43
C ALA A 310 -0.64 12.48 -1.72
N ILE A 311 -1.57 11.82 -2.41
CA ILE A 311 -2.95 12.23 -2.58
C ILE A 311 -3.78 11.37 -1.64
N VAL A 312 -4.45 11.98 -0.68
CA VAL A 312 -5.21 11.28 0.36
C VAL A 312 -6.67 11.65 0.23
N ALA A 313 -7.51 10.68 -0.12
CA ALA A 313 -8.95 10.88 -0.20
C ALA A 313 -9.65 10.03 0.86
N SER A 314 -10.59 10.63 1.57
CA SER A 314 -11.50 9.84 2.39
C SER A 314 -12.53 9.22 1.46
N ALA A 315 -12.60 7.89 1.41
CA ALA A 315 -13.77 7.28 0.79
C ALA A 315 -14.97 7.75 1.61
N VAL A 316 -15.88 8.52 1.03
CA VAL A 316 -17.20 8.73 1.64
C VAL A 316 -17.87 7.35 1.55
N PRO A 317 -18.07 6.63 2.67
CA PRO A 317 -18.84 5.40 2.59
C PRO A 317 -20.24 5.82 2.19
N GLY A 318 -20.65 5.46 0.97
CA GLY A 318 -21.98 5.75 0.46
C GLY A 318 -23.02 5.40 1.51
N GLY A 319 -23.89 6.36 1.80
CA GLY A 319 -24.94 6.26 2.81
C GLY A 319 -25.74 4.97 2.67
N SER A 320 -25.66 4.15 3.71
CA SER A 320 -26.63 3.08 4.01
C SER A 320 -26.81 3.04 5.53
N GLY A 321 -27.20 4.19 6.08
CA GLY A 321 -27.33 4.39 7.51
C GLY A 321 -28.28 5.53 7.85
N GLN A 322 -29.49 5.49 7.30
CA GLN A 322 -30.70 6.00 7.94
C GLN A 322 -31.84 5.05 7.64
#